data_AF-A0ABD5IN81-F1
#
_entry.id   AF-A0ABD5IN81-F1
#
_cell.length_a   1.000
_cell.length_b   1.000
_cell.length_c   1.000
_cell.angle_alpha   90.00
_cell.angle_beta   90.00
_cell.angle_gamma   90.00
#
_symmetry.space_group_name_H-M   'P 1'
#
loop_
_entity.id
_entity.type
_entity.pdbx_description
1 polymer ?
#
loop_
_entity_poly.entity_id
_entity_poly.type
_entity_poly.pdbx_seq_one_letter_code
_entity_poly.pdbx_strand_id
1 'polypeptide(L)'
;MEIFDLEHVYDEQISPLMQQIIAICQEHNMPMIASFAFENCEERNLGCCTTILNSFDNRGVDEFDQALRIIRNEPKVSGFAITITSGEAK
;
A
#
# COMPACT_ATOMS: atom_id res chain seq x y z
N MET A 1 17.71 8.44 -12.58
CA MET A 1 16.42 8.98 -12.09
C MET A 1 16.73 10.34 -11.46
N GLU A 2 15.86 11.33 -11.63
CA GLU A 2 16.07 12.68 -11.07
C GLU A 2 16.06 12.64 -9.54
N ILE A 3 16.96 13.39 -8.90
CA ILE A 3 17.04 13.53 -7.43
C ILE A 3 16.11 14.66 -7.00
N PHE A 4 15.24 14.42 -6.02
CA PHE A 4 14.31 15.41 -5.51
C PHE A 4 13.96 15.16 -4.04
N ASP A 5 13.58 16.23 -3.35
CA ASP A 5 13.04 16.20 -1.99
C ASP A 5 11.83 17.15 -1.92
N LEU A 6 10.65 16.54 -1.80
CA LEU A 6 9.34 17.17 -1.74
C LEU A 6 8.60 16.74 -0.48
N GLU A 7 9.31 16.28 0.56
CA GLU A 7 8.72 15.85 1.84
C GLU A 7 7.85 16.97 2.42
N HIS A 8 8.37 18.20 2.44
CA HIS A 8 7.61 19.38 2.90
C HIS A 8 6.32 19.63 2.09
N VAL A 9 6.34 19.43 0.77
CA VAL A 9 5.14 19.58 -0.07
C VAL A 9 4.11 18.50 0.27
N TYR A 10 4.58 17.26 0.48
CA TYR A 10 3.72 16.17 0.86
C TYR A 10 3.05 16.44 2.21
N ASP A 11 3.83 16.79 3.22
CA ASP A 11 3.35 17.01 4.58
C ASP A 11 2.41 18.22 4.69
N GLU A 12 2.76 19.35 4.07
CA GLU A 12 1.99 20.60 4.21
C GLU A 12 0.76 20.65 3.29
N GLN A 13 0.85 20.07 2.09
CA GLN A 13 -0.19 20.25 1.06
C GLN A 13 -0.95 18.96 0.75
N ILE A 14 -0.30 17.80 0.73
CA ILE A 14 -0.94 16.54 0.30
C ILE A 14 -1.56 15.80 1.47
N SER A 15 -0.87 15.70 2.60
CA SER A 15 -1.33 14.97 3.79
C SER A 15 -2.71 15.44 4.28
N PRO A 16 -3.00 16.77 4.40
CA PRO A 16 -4.32 17.26 4.79
C PRO A 16 -5.43 16.93 3.78
N LEU A 17 -5.10 16.88 2.48
CA LEU A 17 -6.03 16.48 1.42
C LEU A 17 -6.32 14.98 1.46
N MET A 18 -5.28 14.18 1.70
CA MET A 18 -5.43 12.73 1.84
C MET A 18 -6.35 12.35 2.99
N GLN A 19 -6.30 13.07 4.12
CA GLN A 19 -7.24 12.85 5.22
C GLN A 19 -8.69 13.05 4.79
N GLN A 20 -8.98 14.09 4.00
CA GLN A 20 -10.32 14.35 3.46
C GLN A 20 -10.75 13.26 2.47
N ILE A 21 -9.84 12.85 1.58
CA ILE A 21 -10.10 11.78 0.60
C ILE A 21 -10.41 10.46 1.32
N ILE A 22 -9.59 10.08 2.31
CA ILE A 22 -9.78 8.86 3.10
C ILE A 22 -11.15 8.86 3.77
N ALA A 23 -11.54 9.99 4.40
CA ALA A 23 -12.83 10.11 5.05
C ALA A 23 -14.00 9.90 4.07
N ILE A 24 -13.96 10.54 2.90
CA ILE A 24 -14.99 10.40 1.84
C ILE A 24 -15.05 8.95 1.34
N CYS A 25 -13.90 8.34 1.08
CA CYS A 25 -13.85 6.96 0.57
C CYS A 25 -14.35 5.96 1.62
N GLN A 26 -14.05 6.17 2.90
CA GLN A 26 -14.59 5.36 4.00
C GLN A 26 -16.12 5.52 4.13
N GLU A 27 -16.65 6.75 4.09
CA GLU A 27 -18.08 7.03 4.20
C GLU A 27 -18.90 6.32 3.11
N HIS A 28 -18.37 6.24 1.89
CA HIS A 28 -19.08 5.67 0.75
C HIS A 28 -18.70 4.23 0.40
N ASN A 29 -17.85 3.58 1.20
CA ASN A 29 -17.29 2.26 0.90
C ASN A 29 -16.69 2.22 -0.53
N MET A 30 -15.83 3.20 -0.82
CA MET A 30 -15.22 3.40 -2.12
C MET A 30 -13.78 2.92 -2.09
N PRO A 31 -13.45 1.81 -2.78
CA PRO A 31 -12.08 1.36 -2.89
C PRO A 31 -11.17 2.41 -3.51
N MET A 32 -9.98 2.59 -2.96
CA MET A 32 -8.95 3.48 -3.51
C MET A 32 -7.54 2.97 -3.23
N ILE A 33 -6.62 3.35 -4.10
CA ILE A 33 -5.18 3.28 -3.88
C ILE A 33 -4.55 4.59 -4.34
N ALA A 34 -3.64 5.14 -3.54
CA ALA A 34 -2.87 6.34 -3.89
C ALA A 34 -1.42 6.16 -3.45
N SER A 35 -0.47 6.52 -4.32
CA SER A 35 0.96 6.43 -4.04
C SER A 35 1.68 7.68 -4.51
N PHE A 36 2.47 8.29 -3.64
CA PHE A 36 3.22 9.52 -3.92
C PHE A 36 4.70 9.26 -3.63
N ALA A 37 5.55 9.45 -4.64
CA ALA A 37 6.99 9.51 -4.48
C ALA A 37 7.35 10.97 -4.17
N PHE A 38 7.82 11.23 -2.95
CA PHE A 38 8.15 12.58 -2.48
C PHE A 38 9.65 12.76 -2.23
N GLU A 39 10.43 11.68 -2.21
CA GLU A 39 11.88 11.77 -2.12
C GLU A 39 12.54 10.79 -3.08
N ASN A 40 13.62 11.20 -3.72
CA ASN A 40 14.58 10.31 -4.34
C ASN A 40 15.99 10.85 -4.07
N CYS A 41 16.71 10.26 -3.13
CA CYS A 41 18.10 10.64 -2.84
C CYS A 41 19.02 9.40 -2.79
N GLU A 42 20.32 9.62 -2.96
CA GLU A 42 21.31 8.53 -3.02
C GLU A 42 21.43 7.76 -1.70
N GLU A 43 21.20 8.41 -0.55
CA GLU A 43 21.31 7.77 0.77
C GLU A 43 20.05 6.99 1.18
N ARG A 44 18.86 7.60 0.99
CA ARG A 44 17.57 7.05 1.47
C ARG A 44 16.78 6.32 0.39
N ASN A 45 17.27 6.30 -0.85
CA ASN A 45 16.57 5.78 -2.03
C ASN A 45 15.22 6.48 -2.24
N LEU A 46 14.28 5.82 -2.91
CA LEU A 46 12.97 6.37 -3.24
C LEU A 46 12.06 6.36 -2.00
N GLY A 47 11.76 7.55 -1.47
CA GLY A 47 10.75 7.77 -0.43
C GLY A 47 9.35 7.88 -1.03
N CYS A 48 8.49 6.94 -0.66
CA CYS A 48 7.12 6.84 -1.12
C CYS A 48 6.13 6.67 0.04
N CYS A 49 4.97 7.31 -0.06
CA CYS A 49 3.82 7.01 0.80
C CYS A 49 2.71 6.39 -0.05
N THR A 50 2.28 5.18 0.31
CA THR A 50 1.19 4.46 -0.35
C THR A 50 0.07 4.20 0.65
N THR A 51 -1.15 4.64 0.32
CA THR A 51 -2.38 4.38 1.07
C THR A 51 -3.31 3.51 0.23
N ILE A 52 -3.91 2.51 0.86
CA ILE A 52 -4.91 1.63 0.24
C ILE A 52 -6.13 1.51 1.16
N LEU A 53 -7.33 1.68 0.59
CA LEU A 53 -8.60 1.33 1.20
C LEU A 53 -9.29 0.36 0.25
N ASN A 54 -9.26 -0.94 0.56
CA ASN A 54 -9.80 -1.97 -0.35
C ASN A 54 -10.59 -3.07 0.39
N SER A 55 -10.76 -2.91 1.71
CA SER A 55 -11.27 -3.95 2.61
C SER A 55 -12.73 -3.72 3.01
N PHE A 56 -13.54 -3.17 2.11
CA PHE A 56 -14.96 -2.92 2.37
C PHE A 56 -15.79 -4.19 2.14
N ASP A 57 -16.87 -4.36 2.91
CA ASP A 57 -17.77 -5.51 2.78
C ASP A 57 -18.32 -5.65 1.35
N ASN A 58 -18.02 -6.78 0.71
CA ASN A 58 -18.41 -7.10 -0.68
C ASN A 58 -17.97 -6.07 -1.74
N ARG A 59 -16.97 -5.22 -1.45
CA ARG A 59 -16.45 -4.20 -2.38
C ARG A 59 -14.94 -4.10 -2.26
N GLY A 60 -14.25 -5.11 -2.78
CA GLY A 60 -12.81 -5.09 -3.04
C GLY A 60 -12.55 -5.03 -4.55
N VAL A 61 -11.42 -4.45 -4.92
CA VAL A 61 -10.88 -4.42 -6.28
C VAL A 61 -9.56 -5.19 -6.27
N ASP A 62 -9.54 -6.38 -6.84
CA ASP A 62 -8.36 -7.28 -6.82
C ASP A 62 -7.13 -6.63 -7.47
N GLU A 63 -7.34 -5.76 -8.46
CA GLU A 63 -6.28 -5.02 -9.14
C GLU A 63 -5.55 -4.06 -8.20
N PHE A 64 -6.22 -3.52 -7.17
CA PHE A 64 -5.57 -2.65 -6.18
C PHE A 64 -4.63 -3.42 -5.26
N ASP A 65 -5.01 -4.64 -4.88
CA ASP A 65 -4.13 -5.53 -4.11
C ASP A 65 -2.92 -5.98 -4.94
N GLN A 66 -3.14 -6.24 -6.23
CA GLN A 66 -2.04 -6.55 -7.16
C GLN A 66 -1.10 -5.35 -7.33
N ALA A 67 -1.64 -4.14 -7.50
CA ALA A 67 -0.86 -2.92 -7.61
C ALA A 67 -0.04 -2.67 -6.34
N LEU A 68 -0.62 -2.85 -5.15
CA LEU A 68 0.08 -2.68 -3.87
C LEU A 68 1.29 -3.62 -3.76
N ARG A 69 1.15 -4.88 -4.17
CA ARG A 69 2.25 -5.86 -4.17
C ARG A 69 3.42 -5.41 -5.06
N ILE A 70 3.10 -4.85 -6.24
CA ILE A 70 4.10 -4.30 -7.16
C ILE A 70 4.79 -3.08 -6.54
N ILE A 71 4.00 -2.16 -5.97
CA ILE A 71 4.51 -0.91 -5.36
C ILE A 71 5.43 -1.20 -4.17
N ARG A 72 5.05 -2.13 -3.28
CA ARG A 72 5.85 -2.51 -2.11
C ARG A 72 7.02 -3.42 -2.44
N ASN A 73 7.16 -3.83 -3.69
CA ASN A 73 8.15 -4.81 -4.13
C ASN A 73 8.05 -6.10 -3.28
N GLU A 74 6.83 -6.47 -2.85
CA GLU A 74 6.60 -7.67 -2.05
C GLU A 74 6.92 -8.89 -2.92
N PRO A 75 7.70 -9.86 -2.41
CA PRO A 75 8.02 -11.05 -3.18
C PRO A 75 6.71 -11.76 -3.54
N LYS A 76 6.56 -12.12 -4.82
CA LYS A 76 5.44 -12.98 -5.25
C LYS A 76 5.54 -14.31 -4.50
N VAL A 77 4.74 -14.48 -3.45
CA VAL A 77 4.72 -15.75 -2.73
C VAL A 77 3.95 -16.75 -3.59
N SER A 78 4.69 -17.54 -4.35
CA SER A 78 4.15 -18.61 -5.18
C SER A 78 3.98 -19.87 -4.33
N GLY A 79 2.93 -19.88 -3.48
CA GLY A 79 2.49 -21.04 -2.72
C GLY A 79 3.02 -21.11 -1.28
N PHE A 80 2.15 -21.50 -0.36
CA PHE A 80 2.52 -21.93 0.98
C PHE A 80 2.23 -23.42 1.11
N ALA A 81 3.23 -24.21 1.54
CA ALA A 81 3.04 -25.61 1.86
C ALA A 81 2.69 -25.75 3.35
N ILE A 82 1.53 -26.35 3.64
CA ILE A 82 1.12 -26.71 5.00
C ILE A 82 1.32 -28.22 5.16
N THR A 83 2.22 -28.64 6.04
CA THR A 83 2.41 -30.05 6.39
C THR A 83 1.81 -30.30 7.78
N ILE A 84 0.73 -31.08 7.84
CA ILE A 84 0.16 -31.57 9.09
C ILE A 84 0.87 -32.87 9.44
N THR A 85 1.73 -32.86 10.46
CA THR A 85 2.27 -34.10 11.04
C THR A 85 1.31 -34.60 12.10
N SER A 86 0.51 -35.61 11.77
CA SER A 86 -0.23 -36.40 12.75
C SER A 86 0.76 -37.25 13.55
N GLY A 87 1.13 -36.82 14.76
CA GLY A 87 1.88 -37.64 15.68
C GLY A 87 0.99 -38.73 16.25
N GLU A 88 1.29 -40.00 15.94
CA GLU A 88 0.73 -41.14 16.66
C GLU A 88 1.27 -41.13 18.09
N ALA A 89 0.41 -40.83 19.06
CA ALA A 89 0.72 -41.06 20.47
C ALA A 89 0.72 -42.56 20.73
N LYS A 90 1.85 -43.10 21.19
CA LYS A 90 1.96 -44.45 21.72
C LYS A 90 2.62 -44.42 23.09
#